data_AF-A0A9W5K8D5-F1
#
_entry.id   AF-A0A9W5K8D5-F1
#
_cell.length_a   1.000
_cell.length_b   1.000
_cell.length_c   1.000
_cell.angle_alpha   90.00
_cell.angle_beta   90.00
_cell.angle_gamma   90.00
#
_symmetry.space_group_name_H-M   'P 1'
#
loop_
_entity.id
_entity.type
_entity.pdbx_description
1 polymer ?
#
loop_
_entity_poly.entity_id
_entity_poly.type
_entity_poly.pdbx_seq_one_letter_code
_entity_poly.pdbx_strand_id
1 'polypeptide(L)'
;MRDFNIDFIDYNQDLLESILIEGSTTSLTTLLSGSSYEAEILSQFVEHYGEELPETYDSVIRLYDFEYDGDIDEVKFKSGNLIYMGSVVYEEWDE
;
A
#
# COMPACT_ATOMS: atom_id res chain seq x y z
N MET A 1 -12.65 11.74 13.17
CA MET A 1 -11.70 10.67 12.83
C MET A 1 -11.13 11.10 11.50
N ARG A 2 -9.80 11.17 11.34
CA ARG A 2 -9.21 11.46 10.03
C ARG A 2 -9.03 10.10 9.36
N ASP A 3 -9.37 10.01 8.10
CA ASP A 3 -9.28 8.82 7.27
C ASP A 3 -8.82 9.28 5.89
N PHE A 4 -8.35 8.37 5.03
CA PHE A 4 -7.82 8.71 3.71
C PHE A 4 -8.88 9.25 2.72
N ASN A 5 -10.14 9.41 3.15
CA ASN A 5 -11.26 9.89 2.36
C ASN A 5 -11.54 9.05 1.10
N ILE A 6 -11.24 7.74 1.18
CA ILE A 6 -11.52 6.80 0.09
C ILE A 6 -13.02 6.48 0.10
N ASP A 7 -13.70 6.80 -0.99
CA ASP A 7 -15.12 6.49 -1.16
C ASP A 7 -15.30 5.04 -1.61
N PHE A 8 -15.63 4.17 -0.65
CA PHE A 8 -15.88 2.74 -0.89
C PHE A 8 -17.25 2.45 -1.53
N ILE A 9 -18.07 3.46 -1.84
CA ILE A 9 -19.37 3.23 -2.49
C ILE A 9 -19.16 2.97 -3.99
N ASP A 10 -18.23 3.69 -4.62
CA ASP A 10 -17.90 3.53 -6.04
C ASP A 10 -16.70 2.57 -6.26
N TYR A 11 -15.86 2.37 -5.24
CA TYR A 11 -14.67 1.53 -5.34
C TYR A 11 -14.99 0.02 -5.30
N ASN A 12 -14.37 -0.73 -6.21
CA ASN A 12 -14.48 -2.19 -6.24
C ASN A 12 -13.69 -2.83 -5.09
N GLN A 13 -14.39 -3.32 -4.07
CA GLN A 13 -13.77 -3.96 -2.90
C GLN A 13 -12.96 -5.23 -3.24
N ASP A 14 -13.22 -5.87 -4.39
CA ASP A 14 -12.43 -7.02 -4.85
C ASP A 14 -11.00 -6.62 -5.24
N LEU A 15 -10.78 -5.34 -5.54
CA LEU A 15 -9.47 -4.73 -5.83
C LEU A 15 -8.76 -4.23 -4.56
N LEU A 16 -9.34 -4.45 -3.37
CA LEU A 16 -8.68 -4.15 -2.10
C LEU A 16 -7.93 -5.38 -1.60
N GLU A 17 -6.62 -5.24 -1.42
CA GLU A 17 -5.81 -6.27 -0.77
C GLU A 17 -5.20 -5.72 0.51
N SER A 18 -5.59 -6.28 1.66
CA SER A 18 -4.96 -5.98 2.95
C SER A 18 -4.28 -7.22 3.51
N ILE A 19 -3.02 -7.11 3.87
CA ILE A 19 -2.27 -8.17 4.54
C ILE A 19 -1.77 -7.66 5.88
N LEU A 20 -1.95 -8.50 6.90
CA LEU A 20 -1.34 -8.37 8.22
C LEU A 20 -0.32 -9.49 8.35
N ILE A 21 0.93 -9.14 8.63
CA ILE A 21 2.00 -10.10 8.88
C ILE A 21 2.13 -10.36 10.39
N GLU A 22 2.60 -11.55 10.77
CA GLU A 22 2.90 -11.85 12.16
C GLU A 22 4.18 -11.13 12.60
N GLY A 23 4.03 -10.09 13.43
CA GLY A 23 5.13 -9.25 13.90
C GLY A 23 5.24 -7.96 13.11
N SER A 24 6.46 -7.49 12.85
CA SER A 24 6.71 -6.28 12.08
C SER A 24 8.00 -6.43 11.28
N THR A 25 8.03 -5.94 10.05
CA THR A 25 9.21 -6.05 9.17
C THR A 25 9.55 -4.70 8.54
N THR A 26 10.83 -4.49 8.28
CA THR A 26 11.31 -3.40 7.43
C THR A 26 11.34 -3.80 5.95
N SER A 27 11.34 -5.10 5.63
CA SER A 27 11.51 -5.56 4.25
C SER A 27 10.25 -5.38 3.42
N LEU A 28 10.35 -4.58 2.36
CA LEU A 28 9.24 -4.39 1.41
C LEU A 28 8.82 -5.67 0.74
N THR A 29 9.79 -6.52 0.39
CA THR A 29 9.52 -7.85 -0.18
C THR A 29 8.65 -8.69 0.74
N THR A 30 8.85 -8.60 2.06
CA THR A 30 8.02 -9.34 3.01
C THR A 30 6.63 -8.73 3.16
N LEU A 31 6.51 -7.39 3.18
CA LEU A 31 5.22 -6.70 3.28
C LEU A 31 4.36 -6.89 2.03
N LEU A 32 4.97 -6.73 0.85
CA LEU A 32 4.32 -6.87 -0.43
C LEU A 32 4.17 -8.33 -0.87
N SER A 33 4.69 -9.27 -0.08
CA SER A 33 4.59 -10.69 -0.39
C SER A 33 3.13 -11.15 -0.44
N GLY A 34 2.80 -11.94 -1.45
CA GLY A 34 1.46 -12.48 -1.63
C GLY A 34 0.45 -11.50 -2.22
N SER A 35 0.93 -10.40 -2.82
CA SER A 35 0.10 -9.51 -3.64
C SER A 35 -0.12 -10.09 -5.04
N SER A 36 -1.26 -9.76 -5.65
CA SER A 36 -1.60 -10.25 -7.00
C SER A 36 -0.60 -9.80 -8.08
N TYR A 37 0.01 -8.63 -7.91
CA TYR A 37 0.98 -8.03 -8.83
C TYR A 37 2.37 -7.86 -8.21
N GLU A 38 2.76 -8.79 -7.32
CA GLU A 38 3.98 -8.71 -6.51
C GLU A 38 5.21 -8.28 -7.31
N ALA A 39 5.51 -8.92 -8.44
CA ALA A 39 6.72 -8.64 -9.21
C ALA A 39 6.79 -7.19 -9.75
N GLU A 40 5.66 -6.66 -10.23
CA GLU A 40 5.57 -5.34 -10.86
C GLU A 40 5.59 -4.22 -9.82
N ILE A 41 4.80 -4.38 -8.75
CA ILE A 41 4.73 -3.38 -7.69
C ILE A 41 6.01 -3.40 -6.84
N LEU A 42 6.52 -4.59 -6.49
CA LEU A 42 7.68 -4.72 -5.61
C LEU A 42 8.91 -4.08 -6.23
N SER A 43 9.15 -4.33 -7.52
CA SER A 43 10.32 -3.75 -8.21
C SER A 43 10.30 -2.22 -8.17
N GLN A 44 9.14 -1.61 -8.41
CA GLN A 44 8.98 -0.16 -8.34
C GLN A 44 9.13 0.37 -6.92
N PHE A 45 8.47 -0.25 -5.94
CA PHE A 45 8.59 0.17 -4.54
C PHE A 45 10.03 0.02 -4.01
N VAL A 46 10.73 -1.06 -4.38
CA VAL A 46 12.14 -1.26 -4.02
C VAL A 46 13.05 -0.25 -4.71
N GLU A 47 12.76 0.15 -5.95
CA GLU A 47 13.51 1.20 -6.64
C GLU A 47 13.29 2.58 -6.01
N HIS A 48 12.06 2.88 -5.57
CA HIS A 48 11.70 4.16 -4.96
C HIS A 48 12.14 4.28 -3.49
N TYR A 49 11.99 3.22 -2.69
CA TYR A 49 12.20 3.24 -1.24
C TYR A 49 13.40 2.40 -0.75
N GLY A 50 13.98 1.58 -1.62
CA GLY A 50 15.00 0.58 -1.26
C GLY A 50 14.41 -0.76 -0.81
N GLU A 51 15.25 -1.74 -0.51
CA GLU A 51 14.78 -3.07 -0.05
C GLU A 51 14.19 -3.05 1.38
N GLU A 52 14.61 -2.07 2.19
CA GLU A 52 14.24 -1.93 3.60
C GLU A 52 13.71 -0.53 3.90
N LEU A 53 12.56 -0.47 4.55
CA LEU A 53 11.94 0.75 5.04
C LEU A 53 12.63 1.27 6.30
N PRO A 54 12.61 2.59 6.55
CA PRO A 54 13.19 3.20 7.73
C PRO A 54 12.49 2.78 9.04
N GLU A 55 11.24 2.37 8.96
CA GLU A 55 10.42 1.90 10.07
C GLU A 55 9.89 0.49 9.79
N THR A 56 9.48 -0.20 10.86
CA THR A 56 8.87 -1.53 10.75
C THR A 56 7.37 -1.42 10.61
N TYR A 57 6.78 -2.22 9.73
CA TYR A 57 5.34 -2.27 9.52
C TYR A 57 4.85 -3.70 9.73
N ASP A 58 3.64 -3.83 10.29
CA ASP A 58 2.95 -5.10 10.49
C ASP A 58 1.81 -5.33 9.49
N SER A 59 1.37 -4.26 8.82
CA SER A 59 0.20 -4.27 7.95
C SER A 59 0.46 -3.48 6.68
N VAL A 60 -0.15 -3.90 5.58
CA VAL A 60 -0.16 -3.18 4.32
C VAL A 60 -1.54 -3.27 3.69
N ILE A 61 -1.99 -2.15 3.12
CA ILE A 61 -3.25 -2.04 2.38
C ILE A 61 -2.90 -1.57 0.97
N ARG A 62 -3.39 -2.31 -0.02
CA ARG A 62 -3.21 -2.04 -1.45
C ARG A 62 -4.58 -1.82 -2.08
N LEU A 63 -4.64 -0.82 -2.94
CA LEU A 63 -5.81 -0.48 -3.72
C LEU A 63 -5.38 -0.50 -5.18
N TYR A 64 -6.01 -1.35 -5.99
CA TYR A 64 -5.80 -1.40 -7.44
C TYR A 64 -6.89 -0.61 -8.15
N ASP A 65 -6.61 -0.13 -9.36
CA ASP A 65 -7.53 0.73 -10.14
C ASP A 65 -8.01 1.97 -9.37
N PHE A 66 -7.18 2.48 -8.46
CA PHE A 66 -7.48 3.64 -7.64
C PHE A 66 -6.40 4.71 -7.79
N GLU A 67 -6.79 5.90 -8.21
CA GLU A 67 -5.92 7.06 -8.20
C GLU A 67 -6.08 7.80 -6.87
N TYR A 68 -5.01 7.81 -6.07
CA TYR A 68 -4.95 8.60 -4.85
C TYR A 68 -4.11 9.85 -5.06
N ASP A 69 -4.69 11.02 -4.78
CA ASP A 69 -4.03 12.32 -4.96
C ASP A 69 -2.92 12.59 -3.91
N GLY A 70 -2.80 11.76 -2.88
CA GLY A 70 -1.78 11.93 -1.83
C GLY A 70 -2.13 13.02 -0.81
N ASP A 71 -3.39 13.48 -0.74
CA ASP A 71 -3.83 14.59 0.12
C ASP A 71 -3.62 14.29 1.62
N ILE A 72 -3.57 13.02 2.01
CA ILE A 72 -3.34 12.57 3.39
C ILE A 72 -2.16 11.59 3.43
N ASP A 73 -1.06 12.07 4.02
CA ASP A 73 0.17 11.30 4.19
C ASP A 73 0.09 10.32 5.37
N GLU A 74 -0.54 10.71 6.48
CA GLU A 74 -0.63 9.85 7.67
C GLU A 74 -1.99 10.01 8.38
N VAL A 75 -2.55 8.87 8.78
CA VAL A 75 -3.74 8.76 9.62
C VAL A 75 -3.39 8.07 10.93
N LYS A 76 -3.54 8.78 12.05
CA LYS A 76 -3.38 8.22 13.41
C LYS A 76 -4.71 7.77 13.99
N PHE A 77 -4.71 6.59 14.59
CA PHE A 77 -5.84 6.04 15.32
C PHE A 77 -5.37 5.49 16.67
N LYS A 78 -6.31 5.03 17.52
CA LYS A 78 -6.00 4.68 18.92
C LYS A 78 -4.96 3.56 19.09
N SER A 79 -4.81 2.70 18.09
CA SER A 79 -3.98 1.49 18.15
C SER A 79 -2.78 1.54 17.19
N GLY A 80 -2.52 2.68 16.54
CA GLY A 80 -1.44 2.79 15.56
C GLY A 80 -1.62 3.96 14.60
N ASN A 81 -0.86 3.91 13.51
CA ASN A 81 -0.91 4.85 12.40
C ASN A 81 -0.88 4.08 11.08
N LEU A 82 -1.54 4.64 10.08
CA LEU A 82 -1.42 4.24 8.68
C LEU A 82 -0.76 5.38 7.94
N ILE A 83 0.26 5.07 7.15
CA ILE A 83 1.00 6.04 6.35
C ILE A 83 0.75 5.68 4.88
N TYR A 84 0.44 6.68 4.07
CA TYR A 84 0.41 6.53 2.63
C TYR A 84 1.83 6.32 2.14
N MET A 85 2.10 5.12 1.62
CA MET A 85 3.43 4.78 1.15
C MET A 85 3.69 5.33 -0.25
N GLY A 86 2.75 5.22 -1.18
CA GLY A 86 2.92 5.64 -2.57
C GLY A 86 1.96 4.94 -3.51
N SER A 87 2.04 5.27 -4.79
CA SER A 87 1.30 4.62 -5.88
C SER A 87 2.27 4.22 -6.99
N VAL A 88 1.97 3.11 -7.65
CA VAL A 88 2.77 2.54 -8.73
C VAL A 88 1.83 2.06 -9.84
N VAL A 89 2.34 2.03 -11.07
CA VAL A 89 1.58 1.51 -12.22
C VAL A 89 1.79 0.00 -12.27
N TYR A 90 0.71 -0.77 -12.11
CA TYR A 90 0.79 -2.24 -12.13
C TYR A 90 0.40 -2.85 -13.48
N GLU A 91 -0.26 -2.10 -14.37
CA GLU A 91 -0.45 -2.46 -15.78
C GLU A 91 -0.32 -1.19 -16.62
N GLU A 92 0.62 -1.19 -17.59
CA GLU A 92 0.63 -0.17 -18.64
C GLU A 92 -0.51 -0.48 -19.61
N TRP A 93 -1.50 0.40 -19.67
CA TRP A 93 -2.49 0.34 -20.73
C TRP A 93 -1.79 0.78 -22.02
N ASP A 94 -1.39 -0.16 -22.87
CA ASP A 94 -1.05 0.12 -24.28
C ASP A 94 -2.31 0.73 -24.94
N GLU A 95 -2.28 2.04 -25.22
CA GLU A 95 -3.32 2.77 -25.96
C GLU A 95 -3.58 2.21 -27.37
#